data_AF-A0A3D4C382-F1
#
_entry.id   AF-A0A3D4C382-F1
#
_cell.length_a   1.000
_cell.length_b   1.000
_cell.length_c   1.000
_cell.angle_alpha   90.00
_cell.angle_beta   90.00
_cell.angle_gamma   90.00
#
_symmetry.space_group_name_H-M   'P 1'
#
loop_
_entity.id
_entity.type
_entity.pdbx_description
1 polymer ?
#
loop_
_entity_poly.entity_id
_entity_poly.type
_entity_poly.pdbx_seq_one_letter_code
_entity_poly.pdbx_strand_id
1 'polypeptide(L)'
;TSLNFPYNIKNQGAGNAGANYTGLYLSTDTTLDSSDTYLGLDDVNVLTSGSSSTESASFNLSQTLAAGNYYLFAKADGGNAITESDETNNVYYQAITVISGNNTDWFSINLRDAQLITLTRSLATDGNLSRNDMIALFRDAKDSAVIDANELTDLRTIVSNATLFTMQDYVRVLSDYVVNGNTANQWWTGGGTTRTSLGNLYAGSSDIQMEKLVGKWFLGTDRPDLRTEGDIANQGSGSYTGTKTYRAVSGSLFQNGISADDVKQGAVGDCYYVATLSSIAMEKPNYIQNMFIDNGDNTYTVRFFNNGVANYVTVDNYLPTNSSGSLIYASSGQSYNNSNNELWVALAEKAYAQLAESGWSRPSNVNNGYGSIEGGWMDYVIKQITGLNSTFNSILNMNETQLINLVNSNQILTAGFVNGGGYGVYNSHAYTITAYNSTTGKFNLRNPWATSHADVTWAELTTLKAYIIYSNT
;
A
#
# COMPACT_ATOMS: atom_id res chain seq x y z
N THR A 1 22.59 -28.07 -17.03
CA THR A 1 23.08 -27.98 -18.43
C THR A 1 23.72 -29.29 -18.81
N SER A 2 23.48 -29.81 -20.02
CA SER A 2 24.16 -31.00 -20.52
C SER A 2 25.54 -30.62 -21.05
N LEU A 3 26.59 -31.28 -20.58
CA LEU A 3 27.96 -31.09 -21.04
C LEU A 3 28.42 -32.34 -21.79
N ASN A 4 29.07 -32.16 -22.94
CA ASN A 4 29.72 -33.24 -23.68
C ASN A 4 31.23 -33.24 -23.39
N PHE A 5 31.77 -34.38 -22.98
CA PHE A 5 33.17 -34.55 -22.60
C PHE A 5 33.83 -35.59 -23.51
N PRO A 6 34.50 -35.18 -24.60
CA PRO A 6 35.24 -36.07 -25.47
C PRO A 6 36.61 -36.40 -24.88
N TYR A 7 37.01 -37.67 -24.95
CA TYR A 7 38.31 -38.14 -24.47
C TYR A 7 38.83 -39.32 -25.32
N ASN A 8 40.11 -39.65 -25.17
CA ASN A 8 40.71 -40.81 -25.82
C ASN A 8 41.20 -41.79 -24.74
N ILE A 9 40.89 -43.06 -24.92
CA ILE A 9 41.39 -44.15 -24.08
C ILE A 9 42.33 -45.03 -24.90
N LYS A 10 43.43 -45.48 -24.29
CA LYS A 10 44.47 -46.27 -24.96
C LYS A 10 44.90 -47.44 -24.07
N ASN A 11 44.85 -48.65 -24.63
CA ASN A 11 45.53 -49.79 -24.04
C ASN A 11 47.03 -49.70 -24.36
N GLN A 12 47.85 -49.38 -23.36
CA GLN A 12 49.31 -49.29 -23.50
C GLN A 12 50.03 -50.62 -23.20
N GLY A 13 49.29 -51.61 -22.68
CA GLY A 13 49.81 -52.92 -22.28
C GLY A 13 50.03 -53.88 -23.44
N ALA A 14 50.76 -54.98 -23.18
CA ALA A 14 51.04 -56.04 -24.14
C ALA A 14 49.88 -57.05 -24.31
N GLY A 15 48.90 -57.04 -23.41
CA GLY A 15 47.70 -57.88 -23.45
C GLY A 15 46.48 -57.15 -24.00
N ASN A 16 45.43 -57.89 -24.36
CA ASN A 16 44.14 -57.30 -24.72
C ASN A 16 43.40 -56.87 -23.46
N ALA A 17 42.90 -55.63 -23.43
CA ALA A 17 41.98 -55.16 -22.39
C ALA A 17 40.56 -55.61 -22.78
N GLY A 18 39.89 -56.36 -21.90
CA GLY A 18 38.49 -56.74 -22.07
C GLY A 18 37.56 -55.52 -22.09
N ALA A 19 36.29 -55.73 -22.44
CA ALA A 19 35.30 -54.65 -22.35
C ALA A 19 35.15 -54.18 -20.90
N ASN A 20 35.17 -52.87 -20.69
CA ASN A 20 35.10 -52.21 -19.39
C ASN A 20 34.34 -50.88 -19.54
N TYR A 21 34.44 -49.99 -18.56
CA TYR A 21 33.87 -48.65 -18.65
C TYR A 21 34.83 -47.60 -18.10
N THR A 22 34.71 -46.37 -18.60
CA THR A 22 35.32 -45.19 -18.01
C THR A 22 34.40 -44.62 -16.95
N GLY A 23 34.91 -44.38 -15.74
CA GLY A 23 34.18 -43.66 -14.69
C GLY A 23 34.36 -42.14 -14.84
N LEU A 24 33.28 -41.37 -14.70
CA LEU A 24 33.27 -39.92 -14.87
C LEU A 24 32.96 -39.22 -13.55
N TYR A 25 33.75 -38.20 -13.21
CA TYR A 25 33.64 -37.50 -11.93
C TYR A 25 33.83 -35.99 -12.06
N LEU A 26 33.25 -35.23 -11.13
CA LEU A 26 33.49 -33.80 -10.95
C LEU A 26 34.21 -33.57 -9.61
N SER A 27 35.32 -32.84 -9.69
CA SER A 27 36.15 -32.49 -8.53
C SER A 27 36.34 -30.98 -8.39
N THR A 28 36.67 -30.54 -7.18
CA THR A 28 37.14 -29.18 -6.88
C THR A 28 38.67 -29.04 -6.94
N ASP A 29 39.41 -30.14 -7.09
CA ASP A 29 40.86 -30.12 -7.22
C ASP A 29 41.36 -31.14 -8.26
N THR A 30 42.69 -31.28 -8.36
CA THR A 30 43.37 -32.09 -9.38
C THR A 30 43.63 -33.54 -8.95
N THR A 31 43.05 -33.99 -7.84
CA THR A 31 43.20 -35.35 -7.31
C THR A 31 41.84 -36.05 -7.33
N LEU A 32 41.77 -37.23 -7.95
CA LEU A 32 40.56 -38.05 -7.90
C LEU A 32 40.52 -38.83 -6.57
N ASP A 33 39.54 -38.54 -5.72
CA ASP A 33 39.32 -39.21 -4.44
C ASP A 33 37.82 -39.41 -4.10
N SER A 34 37.54 -39.91 -2.89
CA SER A 34 36.17 -40.22 -2.46
C SER A 34 35.26 -39.01 -2.25
N SER A 35 35.80 -37.79 -2.23
CA SER A 35 35.03 -36.54 -2.12
C SER A 35 34.45 -36.07 -3.45
N ASP A 36 34.90 -36.65 -4.56
CA ASP A 36 34.46 -36.27 -5.90
C ASP A 36 33.08 -36.79 -6.25
N THR A 37 32.34 -35.99 -7.01
CA THR A 37 30.97 -36.31 -7.40
C THR A 37 30.98 -37.22 -8.62
N TYR A 38 30.50 -38.46 -8.47
CA TYR A 38 30.29 -39.37 -9.59
C TYR A 38 29.20 -38.85 -10.53
N LEU A 39 29.54 -38.69 -11.82
CA LEU A 39 28.66 -38.17 -12.85
C LEU A 39 28.04 -39.27 -13.72
N GLY A 40 28.69 -40.44 -13.80
CA GLY A 40 28.23 -41.57 -14.61
C GLY A 40 29.36 -42.43 -15.16
N LEU A 41 29.02 -43.31 -16.09
CA LEU A 41 29.96 -44.18 -16.81
C LEU A 41 29.77 -44.06 -18.32
N ASP A 42 30.79 -44.49 -19.04
CA ASP A 42 30.81 -44.62 -20.49
C ASP A 42 31.44 -45.96 -20.85
N ASP A 43 30.71 -46.82 -21.57
CA ASP A 43 31.14 -48.19 -21.87
C ASP A 43 32.23 -48.19 -22.93
N VAL A 44 33.32 -48.93 -22.67
CA VAL A 44 34.47 -49.06 -23.56
C VAL A 44 34.56 -50.49 -24.06
N ASN A 45 34.55 -50.64 -25.38
CA ASN A 45 34.70 -51.95 -26.03
C ASN A 45 36.13 -52.50 -25.85
N VAL A 46 36.29 -53.80 -26.13
CA VAL A 46 37.60 -54.48 -26.07
C VAL A 46 38.66 -53.71 -26.87
N LEU A 47 39.79 -53.41 -26.23
CA LEU A 47 40.96 -52.77 -26.86
C LEU A 47 42.12 -53.76 -26.95
N THR A 48 42.49 -54.12 -28.17
CA THR A 48 43.71 -54.90 -28.41
C THR A 48 44.96 -54.13 -27.99
N SER A 49 46.04 -54.86 -27.69
CA SER A 49 47.32 -54.26 -27.29
C SER A 49 47.74 -53.11 -28.20
N GLY A 50 48.10 -51.98 -27.60
CA GLY A 50 48.55 -50.76 -28.29
C GLY A 50 47.47 -49.92 -28.97
N SER A 51 46.21 -50.38 -28.97
CA SER A 51 45.09 -49.70 -29.65
C SER A 51 44.45 -48.60 -28.80
N SER A 52 43.80 -47.65 -29.46
CA SER A 52 43.07 -46.55 -28.83
C SER A 52 41.64 -46.47 -29.35
N SER A 53 40.75 -45.92 -28.54
CA SER A 53 39.40 -45.52 -28.95
C SER A 53 39.15 -44.05 -28.56
N THR A 54 38.34 -43.39 -29.37
CA THR A 54 37.84 -42.05 -29.11
C THR A 54 36.43 -42.18 -28.55
N GLU A 55 36.25 -41.69 -27.33
CA GLU A 55 35.02 -41.82 -26.58
C GLU A 55 34.42 -40.43 -26.31
N SER A 56 33.12 -40.40 -25.99
CA SER A 56 32.46 -39.17 -25.60
C SER A 56 31.26 -39.45 -24.72
N ALA A 57 31.21 -38.81 -23.57
CA ALA A 57 30.10 -38.94 -22.64
C ALA A 57 29.36 -37.60 -22.47
N SER A 58 28.04 -37.68 -22.33
CA SER A 58 27.20 -36.53 -21.99
C SER A 58 26.58 -36.72 -20.61
N PHE A 59 26.71 -35.69 -19.77
CA PHE A 59 26.15 -35.69 -18.42
C PHE A 59 25.54 -34.34 -18.08
N ASN A 60 24.63 -34.35 -17.11
CA ASN A 60 23.97 -33.15 -16.62
C ASN A 60 24.67 -32.67 -15.34
N LEU A 61 25.24 -31.46 -15.40
CA LEU A 61 25.70 -30.78 -14.19
C LEU A 61 24.51 -30.14 -13.46
N SER A 62 24.50 -30.23 -12.13
CA SER A 62 23.47 -29.63 -11.28
C SER A 62 23.35 -28.13 -11.55
N GLN A 63 22.11 -27.62 -11.57
CA GLN A 63 21.84 -26.18 -11.67
C GLN A 63 22.20 -25.41 -10.38
N THR A 64 22.53 -26.13 -9.30
CA THR A 64 22.92 -25.54 -8.01
C THR A 64 24.43 -25.50 -7.79
N LEU A 65 25.24 -25.84 -8.81
CA LEU A 65 26.69 -25.80 -8.71
C LEU A 65 27.17 -24.34 -8.59
N ALA A 66 27.95 -24.04 -7.56
CA ALA A 66 28.47 -22.70 -7.34
C ALA A 66 29.40 -22.28 -8.48
N ALA A 67 29.52 -20.97 -8.72
CA ALA A 67 30.52 -20.45 -9.63
C ALA A 67 31.93 -20.75 -9.09
N GLY A 68 32.83 -21.24 -9.93
CA GLY A 68 34.15 -21.69 -9.50
C GLY A 68 34.89 -22.51 -10.57
N ASN A 69 36.14 -22.86 -10.25
CA ASN A 69 36.94 -23.78 -11.05
C ASN A 69 36.69 -25.21 -10.58
N TYR A 70 36.50 -26.11 -11.53
CA TYR A 70 36.28 -27.53 -11.29
C TYR A 70 37.11 -28.36 -12.27
N TYR A 71 37.23 -29.65 -11.99
CA TYR A 71 37.95 -30.60 -12.82
C TYR A 71 37.03 -31.78 -13.16
N LEU A 72 36.91 -32.08 -14.44
CA LEU A 72 36.20 -33.25 -14.93
C LEU A 72 37.19 -34.39 -15.11
N PHE A 73 36.97 -35.48 -14.39
CA PHE A 73 37.80 -36.66 -14.44
C PHE A 73 37.18 -37.73 -15.32
N ALA A 74 38.04 -38.37 -16.12
CA ALA A 74 37.80 -39.67 -16.75
C ALA A 74 38.79 -40.67 -16.16
N LYS A 75 38.26 -41.72 -15.54
CA LYS A 75 39.03 -42.85 -15.03
C LYS A 75 38.83 -44.06 -15.93
N ALA A 76 39.84 -44.40 -16.72
CA ALA A 76 39.89 -45.66 -17.45
C ALA A 76 39.75 -46.83 -16.47
N ASP A 77 39.06 -47.89 -16.91
CA ASP A 77 38.73 -49.02 -16.04
C ASP A 77 38.14 -48.58 -14.70
N GLY A 78 37.03 -47.84 -14.76
CA GLY A 78 36.42 -47.20 -13.60
C GLY A 78 36.09 -48.18 -12.46
N GLY A 79 35.87 -49.46 -12.79
CA GLY A 79 35.62 -50.54 -11.85
C GLY A 79 36.86 -51.30 -11.36
N ASN A 80 38.05 -50.98 -11.85
CA ASN A 80 39.29 -51.75 -11.67
C ASN A 80 39.11 -53.24 -12.04
N ALA A 81 38.42 -53.51 -13.15
CA ALA A 81 38.08 -54.86 -13.60
C ALA A 81 39.18 -55.50 -14.47
N ILE A 82 40.07 -54.69 -15.04
CA ILE A 82 41.19 -55.12 -15.88
C ILE A 82 42.45 -55.09 -15.01
N THR A 83 43.14 -56.23 -14.88
CA THR A 83 44.43 -56.26 -14.18
C THR A 83 45.51 -55.70 -15.09
N GLU A 84 46.09 -54.57 -14.71
CA GLU A 84 47.08 -53.85 -15.50
C GLU A 84 48.48 -53.95 -14.88
N SER A 85 49.51 -53.72 -15.70
CA SER A 85 50.90 -53.65 -15.20
C SER A 85 51.22 -52.33 -14.51
N ASP A 86 50.41 -51.30 -14.76
CA ASP A 86 50.51 -49.98 -14.19
C ASP A 86 49.10 -49.46 -13.91
N GLU A 87 48.70 -49.47 -12.64
CA GLU A 87 47.38 -49.03 -12.17
C GLU A 87 47.36 -47.51 -11.91
N THR A 88 48.47 -46.81 -12.14
CA THR A 88 48.64 -45.39 -11.78
C THR A 88 48.37 -44.42 -12.93
N ASN A 89 48.17 -44.94 -14.15
CA ASN A 89 48.02 -44.14 -15.36
C ASN A 89 46.57 -44.06 -15.89
N ASN A 90 45.59 -44.44 -15.08
CA ASN A 90 44.19 -44.55 -15.49
C ASN A 90 43.37 -43.26 -15.38
N VAL A 91 43.95 -42.18 -14.85
CA VAL A 91 43.22 -40.96 -14.53
C VAL A 91 43.63 -39.81 -15.44
N TYR A 92 42.66 -39.21 -16.12
CA TYR A 92 42.79 -37.98 -16.88
C TYR A 92 41.80 -36.93 -16.34
N TYR A 93 42.18 -35.65 -16.38
CA TYR A 93 41.25 -34.57 -16.07
C TYR A 93 41.30 -33.42 -17.08
N GLN A 94 40.17 -32.71 -17.17
CA GLN A 94 40.05 -31.43 -17.86
C GLN A 94 39.53 -30.37 -16.89
N ALA A 95 40.26 -29.25 -16.79
CA ALA A 95 39.80 -28.09 -16.03
C ALA A 95 38.61 -27.41 -16.75
N ILE A 96 37.57 -27.08 -15.99
CA ILE A 96 36.43 -26.30 -16.44
C ILE A 96 36.17 -25.15 -15.47
N THR A 97 35.57 -24.07 -15.97
CA THR A 97 35.10 -22.96 -15.13
C THR A 97 33.59 -22.87 -15.23
N VAL A 98 32.94 -22.95 -14.08
CA VAL A 98 31.51 -22.66 -13.93
C VAL A 98 31.39 -21.17 -13.65
N ILE A 99 30.82 -20.44 -14.60
CA ILE A 99 30.48 -19.02 -14.43
C ILE A 99 29.08 -18.92 -13.82
N SER A 100 28.83 -17.89 -13.00
CA SER A 100 27.46 -17.52 -12.65
C SER A 100 26.71 -17.23 -13.95
N GLY A 101 25.50 -17.80 -14.09
CA GLY A 101 24.71 -17.63 -15.32
C GLY A 101 24.53 -16.15 -15.65
N ASN A 102 24.68 -15.79 -16.93
CA ASN A 102 24.33 -14.46 -17.41
C ASN A 102 22.90 -14.16 -16.97
N ASN A 103 22.76 -13.10 -16.19
CA ASN A 103 21.57 -12.73 -15.44
C ASN A 103 20.53 -12.12 -16.41
N THR A 104 19.83 -12.97 -17.16
CA THR A 104 18.89 -12.55 -18.23
C THR A 104 17.46 -12.30 -17.74
N ASP A 105 17.22 -12.31 -16.43
CA ASP A 105 15.89 -12.03 -15.90
C ASP A 105 15.61 -10.52 -15.85
N TRP A 106 14.32 -10.17 -15.73
CA TRP A 106 13.91 -8.76 -15.73
C TRP A 106 14.61 -7.96 -14.63
N PHE A 107 14.79 -8.55 -13.44
CA PHE A 107 15.40 -7.89 -12.29
C PHE A 107 16.84 -7.46 -12.59
N SER A 108 17.68 -8.39 -13.08
CA SER A 108 19.08 -8.07 -13.36
C SER A 108 19.32 -7.26 -14.62
N ILE A 109 18.33 -7.15 -15.50
CA ILE A 109 18.38 -6.25 -16.66
C ILE A 109 17.98 -4.82 -16.28
N ASN A 110 16.98 -4.64 -15.41
CA ASN A 110 16.34 -3.34 -15.18
C ASN A 110 16.75 -2.66 -13.88
N LEU A 111 17.26 -3.41 -12.91
CA LEU A 111 17.72 -2.90 -11.62
C LEU A 111 19.25 -2.91 -11.54
N ARG A 112 19.81 -2.11 -10.63
CA ARG A 112 21.25 -1.82 -10.51
C ARG A 112 21.81 -2.19 -9.14
N ASP A 113 21.06 -1.95 -8.09
CA ASP A 113 21.44 -2.27 -6.73
C ASP A 113 21.31 -3.76 -6.45
N ALA A 114 22.39 -4.37 -5.95
CA ALA A 114 22.49 -5.83 -5.79
C ALA A 114 21.54 -6.37 -4.70
N GLN A 115 21.28 -5.59 -3.65
CA GLN A 115 20.40 -6.00 -2.56
C GLN A 115 18.94 -5.91 -3.00
N LEU A 116 18.54 -4.79 -3.61
CA LEU A 116 17.21 -4.63 -4.19
C LEU A 116 16.93 -5.63 -5.31
N ILE A 117 17.90 -5.96 -6.18
CA ILE A 117 17.75 -7.04 -7.17
C ILE A 117 17.37 -8.35 -6.49
N THR A 118 18.13 -8.73 -5.46
CA THR A 118 17.97 -10.01 -4.76
C THR A 118 16.65 -10.05 -4.01
N LEU A 119 16.33 -8.98 -3.28
CA LEU A 119 15.12 -8.89 -2.47
C LEU A 119 13.87 -8.81 -3.35
N THR A 120 13.84 -7.94 -4.37
CA THR A 120 12.68 -7.81 -5.27
C THR A 120 12.40 -9.12 -5.98
N ARG A 121 13.43 -9.83 -6.45
CA ARG A 121 13.28 -11.17 -7.07
C ARG A 121 12.62 -12.16 -6.12
N SER A 122 13.01 -12.16 -4.84
CA SER A 122 12.46 -13.04 -3.82
C SER A 122 11.00 -12.73 -3.49
N LEU A 123 10.70 -11.44 -3.27
CA LEU A 123 9.36 -10.98 -2.88
C LEU A 123 8.35 -11.15 -4.02
N ALA A 124 8.76 -10.91 -5.28
CA ALA A 124 7.88 -11.02 -6.44
C ALA A 124 7.72 -12.45 -6.99
N THR A 125 8.09 -13.49 -6.23
CA THR A 125 7.98 -14.90 -6.68
C THR A 125 6.53 -15.34 -6.93
N ASP A 126 5.56 -14.72 -6.26
CA ASP A 126 4.13 -14.93 -6.46
C ASP A 126 3.55 -14.05 -7.60
N GLY A 127 4.38 -13.27 -8.28
CA GLY A 127 3.97 -12.31 -9.31
C GLY A 127 3.31 -11.05 -8.76
N ASN A 128 3.37 -10.83 -7.44
CA ASN A 128 2.80 -9.70 -6.75
C ASN A 128 3.86 -8.93 -5.92
N LEU A 129 3.73 -7.61 -5.82
CA LEU A 129 4.42 -6.82 -4.80
C LEU A 129 3.36 -6.16 -3.92
N SER A 130 3.13 -6.76 -2.76
CA SER A 130 2.16 -6.30 -1.77
C SER A 130 2.64 -5.04 -1.03
N ARG A 131 1.75 -4.49 -0.19
CA ARG A 131 2.09 -3.40 0.74
C ARG A 131 3.32 -3.73 1.58
N ASN A 132 3.39 -4.95 2.12
CA ASN A 132 4.49 -5.35 3.00
C ASN A 132 5.79 -5.54 2.23
N ASP A 133 5.72 -6.01 0.99
CA ASP A 133 6.90 -6.17 0.12
C ASP A 133 7.49 -4.81 -0.22
N MET A 134 6.65 -3.83 -0.59
CA MET A 134 7.11 -2.46 -0.84
C MET A 134 7.71 -1.80 0.40
N ILE A 135 7.13 -2.02 1.59
CA ILE A 135 7.73 -1.55 2.85
C ILE A 135 9.10 -2.21 3.09
N ALA A 136 9.24 -3.51 2.80
CA ALA A 136 10.51 -4.21 2.93
C ALA A 136 11.56 -3.64 1.96
N LEU A 137 11.20 -3.42 0.69
CA LEU A 137 12.09 -2.80 -0.31
C LEU A 137 12.52 -1.38 0.08
N PHE A 138 11.61 -0.55 0.59
CA PHE A 138 11.97 0.78 1.09
C PHE A 138 12.91 0.73 2.29
N ARG A 139 12.84 -0.34 3.10
CA ARG A 139 13.70 -0.50 4.26
C ARG A 139 15.05 -1.10 3.92
N ASP A 140 15.11 -1.94 2.89
CA ASP A 140 16.33 -2.52 2.32
C ASP A 140 17.20 -1.44 1.69
N ALA A 141 16.59 -0.51 0.93
CA ALA A 141 17.26 0.66 0.35
C ALA A 141 17.85 1.66 1.38
N LYS A 142 17.89 1.33 2.68
CA LYS A 142 18.48 2.15 3.75
C LYS A 142 19.82 1.58 4.23
N ASP A 143 20.38 0.60 3.53
CA ASP A 143 21.52 -0.22 3.97
C ASP A 143 22.77 0.60 4.32
N SER A 144 22.94 1.77 3.71
CA SER A 144 24.09 2.65 3.80
C SER A 144 23.77 3.95 4.56
N ALA A 145 22.67 3.97 5.32
CA ALA A 145 22.11 5.12 6.04
C ALA A 145 21.65 6.30 5.16
N VAL A 146 21.93 6.25 3.86
CA VAL A 146 21.47 7.19 2.85
C VAL A 146 20.93 6.43 1.66
N ILE A 147 19.90 6.99 1.02
CA ILE A 147 19.36 6.47 -0.23
C ILE A 147 20.23 6.97 -1.37
N ASP A 148 20.92 6.08 -2.07
CA ASP A 148 21.77 6.44 -3.19
C ASP A 148 21.01 6.54 -4.52
N ALA A 149 21.74 6.87 -5.59
CA ALA A 149 21.15 7.07 -6.91
C ALA A 149 20.67 5.76 -7.57
N ASN A 150 21.34 4.64 -7.31
CA ASN A 150 20.94 3.33 -7.84
C ASN A 150 19.68 2.85 -7.14
N GLU A 151 19.64 2.90 -5.81
CA GLU A 151 18.48 2.51 -5.01
C GLU A 151 17.24 3.30 -5.41
N LEU A 152 17.36 4.63 -5.49
CA LEU A 152 16.23 5.48 -5.90
C LEU A 152 15.78 5.18 -7.34
N THR A 153 16.72 4.92 -8.25
CA THR A 153 16.39 4.57 -9.64
C THR A 153 15.66 3.22 -9.71
N ASP A 154 16.09 2.25 -8.92
CA ASP A 154 15.51 0.91 -8.88
C ASP A 154 14.12 0.92 -8.28
N LEU A 155 13.93 1.61 -7.15
CA LEU A 155 12.61 1.79 -6.54
C LEU A 155 11.62 2.46 -7.51
N ARG A 156 12.06 3.48 -8.26
CA ARG A 156 11.25 4.11 -9.32
C ARG A 156 10.97 3.17 -10.48
N THR A 157 11.93 2.33 -10.85
CA THR A 157 11.78 1.33 -11.90
C THR A 157 10.75 0.26 -11.50
N ILE A 158 10.79 -0.20 -10.25
CA ILE A 158 9.80 -1.13 -9.69
C ILE A 158 8.40 -0.52 -9.71
N VAL A 159 8.23 0.71 -9.20
CA VAL A 159 6.92 1.39 -9.14
C VAL A 159 6.34 1.68 -10.53
N SER A 160 7.18 2.11 -11.49
CA SER A 160 6.73 2.35 -12.87
C SER A 160 6.37 1.07 -13.63
N ASN A 161 6.81 -0.09 -13.16
CA ASN A 161 6.46 -1.41 -13.70
C ASN A 161 5.47 -2.16 -12.80
N ALA A 162 4.64 -1.45 -12.01
CA ALA A 162 3.66 -2.04 -11.10
C ALA A 162 2.73 -3.10 -11.72
N THR A 163 2.44 -3.01 -13.03
CA THR A 163 1.64 -4.02 -13.75
C THR A 163 2.34 -5.37 -13.88
N LEU A 164 3.68 -5.40 -13.93
CA LEU A 164 4.48 -6.63 -13.92
C LEU A 164 4.31 -7.38 -12.59
N PHE A 165 4.04 -6.64 -11.52
CA PHE A 165 3.96 -7.14 -10.14
C PHE A 165 2.53 -7.15 -9.61
N THR A 166 1.51 -7.14 -10.48
CA THR A 166 0.08 -7.16 -10.10
C THR A 166 -0.25 -6.22 -8.93
N MET A 167 0.48 -5.11 -8.81
CA MET A 167 0.53 -4.33 -7.58
C MET A 167 -0.80 -3.61 -7.41
N GLN A 168 -1.40 -3.75 -6.22
CA GLN A 168 -2.68 -3.11 -5.92
C GLN A 168 -2.56 -1.59 -6.05
N ASP A 169 -3.63 -0.94 -6.54
CA ASP A 169 -3.56 0.47 -6.94
C ASP A 169 -3.12 1.39 -5.79
N TYR A 170 -3.60 1.16 -4.58
CA TYR A 170 -3.20 1.95 -3.41
C TYR A 170 -1.72 1.75 -3.06
N VAL A 171 -1.18 0.54 -3.20
CA VAL A 171 0.25 0.26 -2.97
C VAL A 171 1.07 1.03 -3.98
N ARG A 172 0.72 0.95 -5.26
CA ARG A 172 1.38 1.69 -6.35
C ARG A 172 1.35 3.20 -6.11
N VAL A 173 0.20 3.77 -5.79
CA VAL A 173 0.04 5.22 -5.58
C VAL A 173 0.82 5.69 -4.35
N LEU A 174 0.75 4.96 -3.23
CA LEU A 174 1.50 5.32 -2.03
C LEU A 174 3.02 5.16 -2.24
N SER A 175 3.46 4.13 -2.97
CA SER A 175 4.86 3.96 -3.35
C SER A 175 5.32 5.09 -4.27
N ASP A 176 4.50 5.53 -5.22
CA ASP A 176 4.77 6.68 -6.08
C ASP A 176 4.98 7.97 -5.26
N TYR A 177 4.13 8.21 -4.25
CA TYR A 177 4.31 9.35 -3.35
C TYR A 177 5.62 9.30 -2.55
N VAL A 178 6.14 8.11 -2.24
CA VAL A 178 7.45 7.96 -1.60
C VAL A 178 8.59 8.27 -2.58
N VAL A 179 8.60 7.65 -3.76
CA VAL A 179 9.79 7.65 -4.65
C VAL A 179 9.81 8.77 -5.69
N ASN A 180 8.64 9.20 -6.16
CA ASN A 180 8.46 10.29 -7.13
C ASN A 180 8.01 11.59 -6.45
N GLY A 181 7.50 11.47 -5.22
CA GLY A 181 7.20 12.60 -4.36
C GLY A 181 5.74 13.00 -4.37
N ASN A 182 5.40 13.87 -3.43
CA ASN A 182 4.07 14.42 -3.24
C ASN A 182 4.21 15.79 -2.57
N THR A 183 3.31 16.74 -2.85
CA THR A 183 3.30 18.05 -2.20
C THR A 183 3.27 17.94 -0.66
N ALA A 184 2.57 16.93 -0.13
CA ALA A 184 2.50 16.67 1.31
C ALA A 184 3.83 16.22 1.93
N ASN A 185 4.79 15.74 1.13
CA ASN A 185 6.10 15.33 1.65
C ASN A 185 6.96 16.50 2.13
N GLN A 186 6.62 17.75 1.80
CA GLN A 186 7.41 18.89 2.26
C GLN A 186 7.45 19.01 3.79
N TRP A 187 6.47 18.42 4.47
CA TRP A 187 6.25 18.59 5.89
C TRP A 187 6.02 17.27 6.62
N TRP A 188 6.40 17.26 7.89
CA TRP A 188 6.10 16.23 8.86
C TRP A 188 5.50 16.88 10.11
N THR A 189 4.26 16.52 10.43
CA THR A 189 3.52 16.99 11.61
C THR A 189 3.67 16.03 12.77
N GLY A 190 3.55 14.72 12.55
CA GLY A 190 3.72 13.67 13.56
C GLY A 190 2.82 13.82 14.79
N GLY A 191 1.66 14.46 14.65
CA GLY A 191 0.75 14.80 15.74
C GLY A 191 1.17 15.99 16.61
N GLY A 192 2.23 16.70 16.22
CA GLY A 192 2.69 17.92 16.87
C GLY A 192 1.94 19.18 16.42
N THR A 193 2.10 20.26 17.17
CA THR A 193 1.58 21.60 16.82
C THR A 193 2.52 22.40 15.92
N THR A 194 3.75 21.93 15.74
CA THR A 194 4.75 22.53 14.84
C THR A 194 5.22 21.47 13.88
N ARG A 195 5.05 21.74 12.58
CA ARG A 195 5.57 20.87 11.53
C ARG A 195 7.07 21.08 11.31
N THR A 196 7.73 20.02 10.89
CA THR A 196 9.15 20.02 10.51
C THR A 196 9.29 19.80 9.01
N SER A 197 10.36 20.31 8.40
CA SER A 197 10.63 20.02 6.99
C SER A 197 11.01 18.55 6.82
N LEU A 198 10.46 17.90 5.79
CA LEU A 198 10.75 16.51 5.42
C LEU A 198 11.33 16.43 4.01
N GLY A 199 10.60 16.96 3.02
CA GLY A 199 11.01 16.96 1.61
C GLY A 199 10.71 15.65 0.87
N ASN A 200 10.69 15.72 -0.47
CA ASN A 200 10.63 14.55 -1.34
C ASN A 200 11.93 13.74 -1.26
N LEU A 201 11.86 12.46 -1.58
CA LEU A 201 13.01 11.59 -1.66
C LEU A 201 13.93 11.96 -2.85
N TYR A 202 15.23 12.00 -2.62
CA TYR A 202 16.25 12.23 -3.64
C TYR A 202 17.53 11.43 -3.30
N ALA A 203 18.45 11.28 -4.26
CA ALA A 203 19.72 10.61 -4.01
C ALA A 203 20.55 11.43 -3.00
N GLY A 204 20.84 10.83 -1.84
CA GLY A 204 21.42 11.48 -0.66
C GLY A 204 20.41 11.74 0.47
N SER A 205 19.13 11.42 0.30
CA SER A 205 18.15 11.38 1.39
C SER A 205 18.59 10.43 2.49
N SER A 206 18.32 10.76 3.76
CA SER A 206 18.67 9.87 4.88
C SER A 206 17.68 8.71 5.06
N ASP A 207 18.14 7.65 5.72
CA ASP A 207 17.29 6.57 6.25
C ASP A 207 16.13 7.08 7.11
N ILE A 208 16.35 8.14 7.90
CA ILE A 208 15.31 8.81 8.70
C ILE A 208 14.26 9.46 7.81
N GLN A 209 14.65 10.11 6.72
CA GLN A 209 13.71 10.71 5.77
C GLN A 209 12.86 9.60 5.12
N MET A 210 13.49 8.50 4.69
CA MET A 210 12.79 7.34 4.15
C MET A 210 11.80 6.75 5.16
N GLU A 211 12.22 6.49 6.41
CA GLU A 211 11.31 5.90 7.41
C GLU A 211 10.14 6.84 7.75
N LYS A 212 10.34 8.17 7.73
CA LYS A 212 9.23 9.12 7.87
C LYS A 212 8.29 9.09 6.66
N LEU A 213 8.79 8.95 5.43
CA LEU A 213 7.93 8.82 4.25
C LEU A 213 7.14 7.52 4.26
N VAL A 214 7.76 6.39 4.64
CA VAL A 214 7.08 5.11 4.90
C VAL A 214 6.04 5.29 6.01
N GLY A 215 6.42 5.96 7.10
CA GLY A 215 5.54 6.29 8.20
C GLY A 215 4.30 7.08 7.78
N LYS A 216 4.48 8.10 6.94
CA LYS A 216 3.40 8.95 6.42
C LYS A 216 2.46 8.16 5.51
N TRP A 217 3.00 7.48 4.51
CA TRP A 217 2.19 6.90 3.43
C TRP A 217 1.70 5.49 3.70
N PHE A 218 2.50 4.67 4.37
CA PHE A 218 2.18 3.27 4.62
C PHE A 218 1.70 3.00 6.04
N LEU A 219 2.18 3.73 7.05
CA LEU A 219 1.90 3.41 8.46
C LEU A 219 0.97 4.42 9.16
N GLY A 220 0.64 5.54 8.52
CA GLY A 220 -0.25 6.57 9.08
C GLY A 220 0.28 7.25 10.35
N THR A 221 1.60 7.30 10.53
CA THR A 221 2.25 7.88 11.73
C THR A 221 2.43 9.40 11.65
N ASP A 222 2.28 9.99 10.46
CA ASP A 222 2.27 11.45 10.32
C ASP A 222 0.89 12.02 10.69
N ARG A 223 0.58 11.96 11.97
CA ARG A 223 -0.76 12.29 12.48
C ARG A 223 -1.05 13.80 12.34
N PRO A 224 -2.32 14.19 12.14
CA PRO A 224 -2.73 15.60 12.10
C PRO A 224 -2.45 16.38 13.38
N ASP A 225 -2.21 17.69 13.24
CA ASP A 225 -2.28 18.65 14.33
C ASP A 225 -3.70 18.67 14.96
N LEU A 226 -3.75 18.73 16.30
CA LEU A 226 -4.95 18.72 17.13
C LEU A 226 -5.56 20.11 17.36
N ARG A 227 -5.00 21.18 16.79
CA ARG A 227 -5.60 22.51 16.90
C ARG A 227 -6.81 22.65 15.98
N THR A 228 -7.85 23.30 16.52
CA THR A 228 -9.14 23.56 15.87
C THR A 228 -9.62 24.96 16.31
N GLU A 229 -10.37 25.65 15.48
CA GLU A 229 -11.10 26.87 15.82
C GLU A 229 -12.48 26.55 16.44
N GLY A 230 -12.95 25.31 16.27
CA GLY A 230 -14.18 24.77 16.84
C GLY A 230 -15.37 24.88 15.90
N ASP A 231 -16.52 24.34 16.33
CA ASP A 231 -17.75 24.42 15.55
C ASP A 231 -18.49 25.74 15.84
N ILE A 232 -18.31 26.72 14.95
CA ILE A 232 -18.92 28.05 15.07
C ILE A 232 -20.46 28.04 15.00
N ALA A 233 -21.07 27.00 14.42
CA ALA A 233 -22.53 26.88 14.35
C ALA A 233 -23.11 26.45 15.70
N ASN A 234 -22.33 25.71 16.48
CA ASN A 234 -22.68 25.36 17.85
C ASN A 234 -22.05 26.39 18.81
N GLN A 235 -22.82 27.43 19.13
CA GLN A 235 -22.44 28.51 20.04
C GLN A 235 -22.01 28.01 21.45
N GLY A 236 -22.33 26.75 21.83
CA GLY A 236 -21.88 26.11 23.07
C GLY A 236 -20.63 25.24 22.93
N SER A 237 -20.11 25.02 21.71
CA SER A 237 -18.92 24.22 21.42
C SER A 237 -17.89 25.01 20.58
N GLY A 238 -17.47 26.16 21.08
CA GLY A 238 -16.23 26.78 20.62
C GLY A 238 -15.05 25.80 20.70
N SER A 239 -13.88 26.18 20.17
CA SER A 239 -12.68 25.31 20.16
C SER A 239 -12.50 24.59 21.49
N TYR A 240 -12.40 23.25 21.45
CA TYR A 240 -12.14 22.47 22.66
C TYR A 240 -10.83 22.95 23.30
N THR A 241 -10.92 23.55 24.48
CA THR A 241 -9.79 24.18 25.18
C THR A 241 -9.06 23.25 26.14
N GLY A 242 -9.61 22.05 26.39
CA GLY A 242 -8.99 21.05 27.26
C GLY A 242 -7.77 20.40 26.62
N THR A 243 -7.01 19.66 27.42
CA THR A 243 -5.84 18.90 26.95
C THR A 243 -6.27 17.85 25.92
N LYS A 244 -5.62 17.88 24.75
CA LYS A 244 -5.82 16.94 23.64
C LYS A 244 -4.62 16.01 23.52
N THR A 245 -4.84 14.72 23.28
CA THR A 245 -3.76 13.77 23.01
C THR A 245 -4.21 12.61 22.12
N TYR A 246 -3.29 12.06 21.34
CA TYR A 246 -3.54 10.84 20.58
C TYR A 246 -3.46 9.61 21.48
N ARG A 247 -4.47 8.75 21.42
CA ARG A 247 -4.48 7.42 22.05
C ARG A 247 -4.87 6.37 21.03
N ALA A 248 -4.27 5.18 21.11
CA ALA A 248 -4.74 4.02 20.37
C ALA A 248 -6.17 3.70 20.80
N VAL A 249 -7.07 3.55 19.84
CA VAL A 249 -8.49 3.30 20.11
C VAL A 249 -8.84 1.85 19.82
N SER A 250 -9.53 1.23 20.78
CA SER A 250 -10.18 -0.09 20.63
C SER A 250 -11.47 0.06 19.84
N GLY A 251 -11.79 -0.95 19.02
CA GLY A 251 -12.99 -0.98 18.19
C GLY A 251 -12.77 -1.81 16.94
N SER A 252 -13.75 -1.79 16.04
CA SER A 252 -13.59 -2.29 14.67
C SER A 252 -13.90 -1.18 13.69
N LEU A 253 -13.43 -1.33 12.45
CA LEU A 253 -13.70 -0.36 11.39
C LEU A 253 -15.22 -0.22 11.17
N PHE A 254 -15.91 -1.35 11.01
CA PHE A 254 -17.36 -1.45 10.93
C PHE A 254 -17.86 -2.47 11.98
N GLN A 255 -18.88 -2.13 12.78
CA GLN A 255 -19.44 -3.01 13.82
C GLN A 255 -20.80 -3.56 13.38
N ASN A 256 -21.77 -2.67 13.10
CA ASN A 256 -23.16 -3.05 12.83
C ASN A 256 -23.63 -2.67 11.42
N GLY A 257 -22.67 -2.50 10.52
CA GLY A 257 -22.90 -1.95 9.19
C GLY A 257 -22.90 -0.42 9.21
N ILE A 258 -22.63 0.17 8.06
CA ILE A 258 -22.52 1.62 7.92
C ILE A 258 -23.91 2.26 8.07
N SER A 259 -24.04 3.17 9.03
CA SER A 259 -25.28 3.88 9.32
C SER A 259 -25.04 5.38 9.49
N ALA A 260 -26.06 6.19 9.20
CA ALA A 260 -26.06 7.60 9.58
C ALA A 260 -25.93 7.78 11.10
N ASP A 261 -26.42 6.84 11.90
CA ASP A 261 -26.38 6.93 13.37
C ASP A 261 -24.97 6.84 13.95
N ASP A 262 -24.02 6.30 13.20
CA ASP A 262 -22.60 6.29 13.56
C ASP A 262 -22.03 7.71 13.56
N VAL A 263 -22.63 8.60 12.77
CA VAL A 263 -22.16 9.97 12.59
C VAL A 263 -22.60 10.84 13.76
N LYS A 264 -21.61 11.20 14.57
CA LYS A 264 -21.72 12.20 15.63
C LYS A 264 -20.51 13.13 15.59
N GLN A 265 -20.73 14.35 15.14
CA GLN A 265 -19.70 15.40 15.07
C GLN A 265 -19.22 15.79 16.47
N GLY A 266 -17.95 16.21 16.56
CA GLY A 266 -17.35 16.76 17.78
C GLY A 266 -16.89 18.20 17.61
N ALA A 267 -15.75 18.52 18.23
CA ALA A 267 -15.22 19.88 18.35
C ALA A 267 -14.41 20.39 17.14
N VAL A 268 -14.81 19.97 15.94
CA VAL A 268 -14.28 20.47 14.65
C VAL A 268 -15.44 21.10 13.88
N GLY A 269 -15.22 22.26 13.29
CA GLY A 269 -16.18 22.93 12.41
C GLY A 269 -16.32 22.28 11.02
N ASP A 270 -16.42 20.96 10.94
CA ASP A 270 -16.46 20.18 9.70
C ASP A 270 -17.85 19.62 9.37
N CYS A 271 -18.93 20.25 9.85
CA CYS A 271 -20.31 19.78 9.70
C CYS A 271 -20.69 19.39 8.26
N TYR A 272 -20.18 20.11 7.25
CA TYR A 272 -20.37 19.78 5.84
C TYR A 272 -19.83 18.39 5.47
N TYR A 273 -18.71 17.97 6.07
CA TYR A 273 -18.09 16.68 5.86
C TYR A 273 -18.92 15.57 6.48
N VAL A 274 -19.16 15.64 7.79
CA VAL A 274 -19.89 14.61 8.52
C VAL A 274 -21.37 14.53 8.15
N ALA A 275 -22.05 15.64 7.84
CA ALA A 275 -23.43 15.60 7.31
C ALA A 275 -23.49 14.91 5.93
N THR A 276 -22.45 15.08 5.11
CA THR A 276 -22.36 14.37 3.82
C THR A 276 -22.08 12.89 4.03
N LEU A 277 -21.18 12.51 4.95
CA LEU A 277 -20.96 11.12 5.34
C LEU A 277 -22.26 10.46 5.81
N SER A 278 -23.05 11.16 6.64
CA SER A 278 -24.36 10.68 7.10
C SER A 278 -25.29 10.42 5.92
N SER A 279 -25.34 11.31 4.93
CA SER A 279 -26.17 11.11 3.74
C SER A 279 -25.67 9.96 2.85
N ILE A 280 -24.35 9.82 2.68
CA ILE A 280 -23.77 8.69 1.93
C ILE A 280 -24.06 7.37 2.63
N ALA A 281 -23.95 7.32 3.96
CA ALA A 281 -24.24 6.12 4.76
C ALA A 281 -25.69 5.66 4.58
N MET A 282 -26.65 6.58 4.50
CA MET A 282 -28.05 6.27 4.26
C MET A 282 -28.31 5.78 2.83
N GLU A 283 -27.82 6.52 1.84
CA GLU A 283 -28.27 6.35 0.46
C GLU A 283 -27.39 5.38 -0.33
N LYS A 284 -26.09 5.37 -0.03
CA LYS A 284 -25.08 4.65 -0.80
C LYS A 284 -23.91 4.15 0.08
N PRO A 285 -24.16 3.32 1.12
CA PRO A 285 -23.15 2.92 2.12
C PRO A 285 -21.92 2.24 1.50
N ASN A 286 -22.06 1.56 0.36
CA ASN A 286 -20.96 0.93 -0.36
C ASN A 286 -19.84 1.92 -0.76
N TYR A 287 -20.15 3.21 -0.97
CA TYR A 287 -19.09 4.20 -1.25
C TYR A 287 -18.19 4.44 -0.04
N ILE A 288 -18.74 4.38 1.18
CA ILE A 288 -17.97 4.44 2.42
C ILE A 288 -17.25 3.09 2.62
N GLN A 289 -17.94 1.96 2.44
CA GLN A 289 -17.30 0.65 2.63
C GLN A 289 -16.07 0.48 1.74
N ASN A 290 -16.21 0.82 0.46
CA ASN A 290 -15.14 0.69 -0.55
C ASN A 290 -14.11 1.84 -0.50
N MET A 291 -14.28 2.84 0.37
CA MET A 291 -13.24 3.86 0.57
C MET A 291 -12.13 3.36 1.48
N PHE A 292 -12.36 2.33 2.28
CA PHE A 292 -11.40 1.81 3.26
C PHE A 292 -10.75 0.52 2.80
N ILE A 293 -9.46 0.41 3.10
CA ILE A 293 -8.68 -0.82 3.05
C ILE A 293 -8.13 -1.02 4.46
N ASP A 294 -8.54 -2.09 5.13
CA ASP A 294 -7.94 -2.54 6.38
C ASP A 294 -6.62 -3.26 6.06
N ASN A 295 -5.51 -2.72 6.55
CA ASN A 295 -4.19 -3.28 6.27
C ASN A 295 -3.82 -4.45 7.21
N GLY A 296 -4.67 -4.79 8.18
CA GLY A 296 -4.46 -5.91 9.11
C GLY A 296 -3.43 -5.63 10.23
N ASP A 297 -2.95 -4.39 10.34
CA ASP A 297 -1.91 -3.97 11.29
C ASP A 297 -2.33 -2.74 12.14
N ASN A 298 -3.65 -2.55 12.31
CA ASN A 298 -4.27 -1.36 12.93
C ASN A 298 -4.03 -0.05 12.15
N THR A 299 -3.67 -0.15 10.88
CA THR A 299 -3.68 0.96 9.94
C THR A 299 -4.73 0.75 8.86
N TYR A 300 -5.25 1.85 8.34
CA TYR A 300 -6.31 1.87 7.36
C TYR A 300 -5.94 2.81 6.23
N THR A 301 -5.93 2.33 5.00
CA THR A 301 -5.75 3.18 3.82
C THR A 301 -7.12 3.64 3.33
N VAL A 302 -7.26 4.96 3.16
CA VAL A 302 -8.52 5.64 2.84
C VAL A 302 -8.40 6.30 1.46
N ARG A 303 -9.35 5.99 0.59
CA ARG A 303 -9.42 6.48 -0.79
C ARG A 303 -10.27 7.76 -0.89
N PHE A 304 -9.75 8.74 -1.60
CA PHE A 304 -10.47 9.94 -2.06
C PHE A 304 -10.31 10.12 -3.57
N PHE A 305 -11.22 10.82 -4.21
CA PHE A 305 -11.15 11.17 -5.63
C PHE A 305 -10.74 12.62 -5.81
N ASN A 306 -9.76 12.84 -6.69
CA ASN A 306 -9.42 14.15 -7.23
C ASN A 306 -9.76 14.14 -8.71
N ASN A 307 -10.81 14.87 -9.11
CA ASN A 307 -11.30 14.89 -10.50
C ASN A 307 -11.51 13.48 -11.09
N GLY A 308 -12.09 12.57 -10.31
CA GLY A 308 -12.35 11.18 -10.71
C GLY A 308 -11.15 10.23 -10.57
N VAL A 309 -9.95 10.73 -10.25
CA VAL A 309 -8.75 9.90 -10.03
C VAL A 309 -8.61 9.53 -8.57
N ALA A 310 -8.47 8.24 -8.26
CA ALA A 310 -8.27 7.76 -6.90
C ALA A 310 -6.91 8.20 -6.33
N ASN A 311 -6.94 8.70 -5.10
CA ASN A 311 -5.80 9.11 -4.29
C ASN A 311 -5.98 8.49 -2.90
N TYR A 312 -4.88 8.25 -2.19
CA TYR A 312 -4.90 7.45 -0.96
C TYR A 312 -4.13 8.13 0.16
N VAL A 313 -4.61 7.94 1.38
CA VAL A 313 -3.92 8.34 2.62
C VAL A 313 -4.03 7.19 3.60
N THR A 314 -2.96 6.87 4.34
CA THR A 314 -3.03 5.87 5.40
C THR A 314 -3.10 6.54 6.77
N VAL A 315 -3.95 6.01 7.65
CA VAL A 315 -4.10 6.45 9.03
C VAL A 315 -3.88 5.26 9.98
N ASP A 316 -3.22 5.49 11.11
CA ASP A 316 -3.24 4.53 12.22
C ASP A 316 -4.50 4.68 13.09
N ASN A 317 -4.72 3.75 14.02
CA ASN A 317 -5.86 3.79 14.95
C ASN A 317 -5.68 4.74 16.16
N TYR A 318 -4.69 5.63 16.14
CA TYR A 318 -4.58 6.64 17.19
C TYR A 318 -5.50 7.82 16.86
N LEU A 319 -6.48 8.07 17.72
CA LEU A 319 -7.43 9.17 17.56
C LEU A 319 -7.30 10.20 18.69
N PRO A 320 -7.72 11.45 18.42
CA PRO A 320 -7.69 12.52 19.43
C PRO A 320 -8.66 12.26 20.58
N THR A 321 -8.16 12.40 21.79
CA THR A 321 -8.92 12.22 23.04
C THR A 321 -8.71 13.39 23.98
N ASN A 322 -9.67 13.59 24.88
CA ASN A 322 -9.49 14.45 26.04
C ASN A 322 -8.65 13.75 27.13
N SER A 323 -8.40 14.44 28.24
CA SER A 323 -7.68 13.90 29.39
C SER A 323 -8.32 12.64 30.00
N SER A 324 -9.64 12.48 29.86
CA SER A 324 -10.40 11.32 30.34
C SER A 324 -10.42 10.15 29.35
N GLY A 325 -9.84 10.32 28.16
CA GLY A 325 -9.80 9.30 27.11
C GLY A 325 -11.07 9.24 26.24
N SER A 326 -11.97 10.22 26.30
CA SER A 326 -13.10 10.29 25.36
C SER A 326 -12.65 10.93 24.05
N LEU A 327 -13.14 10.41 22.93
CA LEU A 327 -12.98 11.03 21.61
C LEU A 327 -13.59 12.44 21.60
N ILE A 328 -12.91 13.39 20.96
CA ILE A 328 -13.28 14.81 20.99
C ILE A 328 -13.79 15.36 19.65
N TYR A 329 -13.53 14.66 18.54
CA TYR A 329 -13.97 15.05 17.20
C TYR A 329 -15.08 14.11 16.74
N ALA A 330 -15.06 13.54 15.53
CA ALA A 330 -16.03 12.53 15.14
C ALA A 330 -16.10 11.38 16.18
N SER A 331 -17.31 10.86 16.36
CA SER A 331 -17.66 9.91 17.44
C SER A 331 -17.50 10.48 18.84
N SER A 332 -17.75 11.78 19.00
CA SER A 332 -17.53 12.53 20.24
C SER A 332 -18.16 11.88 21.48
N GLY A 333 -17.36 11.75 22.54
CA GLY A 333 -17.75 11.19 23.83
C GLY A 333 -17.51 9.69 23.98
N GLN A 334 -17.22 8.95 22.90
CA GLN A 334 -16.87 7.52 23.00
C GLN A 334 -15.54 7.32 23.72
N SER A 335 -15.45 6.32 24.60
CA SER A 335 -14.21 6.02 25.33
C SER A 335 -13.22 5.28 24.43
N TYR A 336 -11.95 5.71 24.43
CA TYR A 336 -10.89 5.12 23.60
C TYR A 336 -10.71 3.61 23.79
N ASN A 337 -11.03 3.08 24.97
CA ASN A 337 -10.84 1.67 25.31
C ASN A 337 -12.11 0.81 25.17
N ASN A 338 -13.19 1.36 24.60
CA ASN A 338 -14.43 0.62 24.36
C ASN A 338 -14.29 -0.27 23.11
N SER A 339 -14.34 -1.59 23.27
CA SER A 339 -14.25 -2.55 22.16
C SER A 339 -15.42 -2.47 21.17
N ASN A 340 -16.54 -1.85 21.57
CA ASN A 340 -17.72 -1.69 20.74
C ASN A 340 -17.70 -0.40 19.91
N ASN A 341 -16.58 0.34 19.91
CA ASN A 341 -16.47 1.51 19.04
C ASN A 341 -16.50 1.07 17.57
N GLU A 342 -17.21 1.86 16.78
CA GLU A 342 -17.25 1.81 15.33
C GLU A 342 -16.42 2.99 14.79
N LEU A 343 -15.32 2.68 14.09
CA LEU A 343 -14.23 3.64 13.90
C LEU A 343 -14.28 4.39 12.57
N TRP A 344 -15.10 3.96 11.60
CA TRP A 344 -15.05 4.49 10.24
C TRP A 344 -15.24 6.01 10.16
N VAL A 345 -16.12 6.61 10.96
CA VAL A 345 -16.35 8.06 10.91
C VAL A 345 -15.11 8.83 11.36
N ALA A 346 -14.52 8.43 12.49
CA ALA A 346 -13.34 9.08 13.05
C ALA A 346 -12.08 8.85 12.19
N LEU A 347 -11.93 7.67 11.60
CA LEU A 347 -10.83 7.38 10.68
C LEU A 347 -11.00 8.13 9.35
N ALA A 348 -12.22 8.28 8.83
CA ALA A 348 -12.50 9.08 7.64
C ALA A 348 -12.20 10.57 7.88
N GLU A 349 -12.60 11.12 9.02
CA GLU A 349 -12.32 12.51 9.43
C GLU A 349 -10.80 12.74 9.55
N LYS A 350 -10.10 11.83 10.24
CA LYS A 350 -8.63 11.88 10.36
C LYS A 350 -7.93 11.83 9.01
N ALA A 351 -8.34 10.92 8.13
CA ALA A 351 -7.74 10.79 6.80
C ALA A 351 -7.96 12.05 5.95
N TYR A 352 -9.13 12.68 6.08
CA TYR A 352 -9.44 13.93 5.39
C TYR A 352 -8.61 15.11 5.93
N ALA A 353 -8.36 15.16 7.24
CA ALA A 353 -7.44 16.11 7.87
C ALA A 353 -5.98 15.93 7.39
N GLN A 354 -5.52 14.68 7.23
CA GLN A 354 -4.21 14.39 6.62
C GLN A 354 -4.16 14.79 5.14
N LEU A 355 -5.24 14.51 4.39
CA LEU A 355 -5.33 14.80 2.96
C LEU A 355 -5.23 16.30 2.66
N ALA A 356 -5.68 17.18 3.55
CA ALA A 356 -5.63 18.63 3.37
C ALA A 356 -4.24 19.15 2.97
N GLU A 357 -3.17 18.51 3.45
CA GLU A 357 -1.78 18.86 3.12
C GLU A 357 -1.41 18.65 1.65
N SER A 358 -2.16 17.82 0.92
CA SER A 358 -1.99 17.64 -0.53
C SER A 358 -2.32 18.91 -1.33
N GLY A 359 -3.06 19.84 -0.72
CA GLY A 359 -3.43 21.14 -1.30
C GLY A 359 -4.58 21.12 -2.31
N TRP A 360 -4.98 19.94 -2.80
CA TRP A 360 -6.10 19.84 -3.75
C TRP A 360 -7.45 19.63 -3.05
N SER A 361 -7.48 18.94 -1.91
CA SER A 361 -8.74 18.68 -1.19
C SER A 361 -9.23 19.92 -0.44
N ARG A 362 -8.29 20.67 0.16
CA ARG A 362 -8.51 21.84 1.02
C ARG A 362 -7.56 22.99 0.64
N PRO A 363 -7.75 23.64 -0.52
CA PRO A 363 -6.80 24.63 -1.04
C PRO A 363 -6.67 25.89 -0.17
N SER A 364 -7.70 26.23 0.60
CA SER A 364 -7.68 27.40 1.49
C SER A 364 -6.94 27.15 2.82
N ASN A 365 -6.68 25.89 3.18
CA ASN A 365 -5.99 25.53 4.41
C ASN A 365 -5.15 24.26 4.21
N VAL A 366 -3.94 24.44 3.66
CA VAL A 366 -3.04 23.36 3.24
C VAL A 366 -2.11 22.95 4.39
N ASN A 367 -2.63 22.14 5.30
CA ASN A 367 -1.88 21.64 6.44
C ASN A 367 -2.42 20.28 6.91
N ASN A 368 -1.57 19.39 7.40
CA ASN A 368 -1.98 18.13 8.03
C ASN A 368 -2.51 18.41 9.45
N GLY A 369 -3.81 18.69 9.59
CA GLY A 369 -4.41 19.17 10.84
C GLY A 369 -5.95 19.19 10.81
N TYR A 370 -6.58 19.02 11.98
CA TYR A 370 -8.04 19.05 12.08
C TYR A 370 -8.61 20.45 11.81
N GLY A 371 -7.91 21.52 12.19
CA GLY A 371 -8.30 22.88 11.80
C GLY A 371 -8.32 23.11 10.28
N SER A 372 -7.61 22.28 9.50
CA SER A 372 -7.57 22.38 8.04
C SER A 372 -8.86 21.97 7.34
N ILE A 373 -9.69 21.20 8.02
CA ILE A 373 -10.98 20.74 7.50
C ILE A 373 -12.16 21.57 8.01
N GLU A 374 -11.93 22.63 8.79
CA GLU A 374 -12.99 23.52 9.25
C GLU A 374 -13.53 24.40 8.12
N GLY A 375 -14.86 24.50 8.05
CA GLY A 375 -15.60 25.28 7.07
C GLY A 375 -15.57 24.69 5.66
N GLY A 376 -16.73 24.39 5.07
CA GLY A 376 -16.76 23.85 3.73
C GLY A 376 -18.17 23.63 3.21
N TRP A 377 -18.25 23.07 2.01
CA TRP A 377 -19.51 22.74 1.36
C TRP A 377 -19.56 21.26 1.01
N MET A 378 -20.76 20.70 1.11
CA MET A 378 -21.04 19.27 0.92
C MET A 378 -20.72 18.80 -0.50
N ASP A 379 -20.73 19.71 -1.49
CA ASP A 379 -20.50 19.37 -2.90
C ASP A 379 -19.07 18.84 -3.15
N TYR A 380 -18.07 19.37 -2.42
CA TYR A 380 -16.70 18.87 -2.43
C TYR A 380 -16.67 17.43 -1.92
N VAL A 381 -17.36 17.16 -0.82
CA VAL A 381 -17.31 15.87 -0.12
C VAL A 381 -17.97 14.79 -0.93
N ILE A 382 -19.09 15.09 -1.60
CA ILE A 382 -19.73 14.17 -2.56
C ILE A 382 -18.71 13.76 -3.63
N LYS A 383 -18.06 14.73 -4.30
CA LYS A 383 -17.08 14.46 -5.36
C LYS A 383 -15.88 13.67 -4.83
N GLN A 384 -15.34 14.06 -3.69
CA GLN A 384 -14.11 13.51 -3.13
C GLN A 384 -14.30 12.11 -2.55
N ILE A 385 -15.47 11.77 -2.00
CA ILE A 385 -15.71 10.43 -1.47
C ILE A 385 -16.22 9.50 -2.57
N THR A 386 -17.16 9.97 -3.39
CA THR A 386 -17.91 9.09 -4.29
C THR A 386 -17.41 9.11 -5.73
N GLY A 387 -16.72 10.18 -6.15
CA GLY A 387 -16.34 10.40 -7.54
C GLY A 387 -17.52 10.87 -8.41
N LEU A 388 -18.72 10.98 -7.84
CA LEU A 388 -19.89 11.51 -8.52
C LEU A 388 -19.81 13.03 -8.65
N ASN A 389 -20.42 13.55 -9.72
CA ASN A 389 -20.72 14.97 -9.80
C ASN A 389 -21.82 15.33 -8.79
N SER A 390 -21.91 16.62 -8.46
CA SER A 390 -22.92 17.15 -7.56
C SER A 390 -23.54 18.42 -8.13
N THR A 391 -24.78 18.69 -7.73
CA THR A 391 -25.51 19.91 -8.03
C THR A 391 -25.64 20.74 -6.75
N PHE A 392 -25.39 22.05 -6.87
CA PHE A 392 -25.51 23.03 -5.79
C PHE A 392 -26.59 24.05 -6.19
N ASN A 393 -27.73 24.03 -5.52
CA ASN A 393 -28.87 24.90 -5.86
C ASN A 393 -29.35 25.69 -4.65
N SER A 394 -29.68 26.97 -4.85
CA SER A 394 -30.52 27.67 -3.90
C SER A 394 -31.94 27.11 -3.95
N ILE A 395 -32.56 26.93 -2.79
CA ILE A 395 -33.97 26.54 -2.67
C ILE A 395 -34.90 27.48 -3.44
N LEU A 396 -34.52 28.76 -3.59
CA LEU A 396 -35.28 29.79 -4.32
C LEU A 396 -35.34 29.54 -5.84
N ASN A 397 -34.46 28.69 -6.36
CA ASN A 397 -34.39 28.33 -7.78
C ASN A 397 -35.03 26.95 -8.06
N MET A 398 -35.74 26.38 -7.10
CA MET A 398 -36.47 25.12 -7.25
C MET A 398 -37.87 25.21 -6.64
N ASN A 399 -38.71 24.23 -6.89
CA ASN A 399 -40.05 24.10 -6.30
C ASN A 399 -40.13 22.92 -5.33
N GLU A 400 -41.20 22.88 -4.53
CA GLU A 400 -41.39 21.87 -3.48
C GLU A 400 -41.39 20.44 -4.04
N THR A 401 -42.07 20.22 -5.15
CA THR A 401 -42.12 18.91 -5.82
C THR A 401 -40.72 18.42 -6.22
N GLN A 402 -39.83 19.31 -6.68
CA GLN A 402 -38.45 18.93 -7.01
C GLN A 402 -37.70 18.44 -5.76
N LEU A 403 -37.85 19.10 -4.60
CA LEU A 403 -37.20 18.65 -3.38
C LEU A 403 -37.80 17.33 -2.87
N ILE A 404 -39.12 17.17 -2.92
CA ILE A 404 -39.78 15.91 -2.58
C ILE A 404 -39.26 14.77 -3.47
N ASN A 405 -39.10 15.01 -4.77
CA ASN A 405 -38.55 14.01 -5.68
C ASN A 405 -37.10 13.64 -5.34
N LEU A 406 -36.26 14.62 -4.97
CA LEU A 406 -34.89 14.38 -4.54
C LEU A 406 -34.83 13.51 -3.27
N VAL A 407 -35.70 13.76 -2.29
CA VAL A 407 -35.78 12.93 -1.08
C VAL A 407 -36.08 11.45 -1.41
N ASN A 408 -36.80 11.18 -2.50
CA ASN A 408 -37.19 9.83 -2.91
C ASN A 408 -36.32 9.26 -4.04
N SER A 409 -35.16 9.86 -4.33
CA SER A 409 -34.35 9.56 -5.52
C SER A 409 -33.16 8.63 -5.27
N ASN A 410 -32.90 8.25 -4.00
CA ASN A 410 -31.68 7.58 -3.56
C ASN A 410 -30.38 8.35 -3.94
N GLN A 411 -30.47 9.67 -4.10
CA GLN A 411 -29.32 10.56 -4.27
C GLN A 411 -28.84 11.03 -2.90
N ILE A 412 -27.52 11.21 -2.76
CA ILE A 412 -26.95 11.87 -1.58
C ILE A 412 -27.54 13.28 -1.53
N LEU A 413 -28.13 13.69 -0.41
CA LEU A 413 -28.93 14.91 -0.30
C LEU A 413 -28.67 15.62 1.03
N THR A 414 -28.22 16.87 0.93
CA THR A 414 -27.87 17.71 2.08
C THR A 414 -28.41 19.13 1.92
N ALA A 415 -28.55 19.83 3.04
CA ALA A 415 -28.94 21.23 3.10
C ALA A 415 -27.92 22.04 3.91
N GLY A 416 -27.51 23.20 3.39
CA GLY A 416 -26.66 24.16 4.09
C GLY A 416 -27.40 25.46 4.35
N PHE A 417 -27.17 26.04 5.53
CA PHE A 417 -27.84 27.26 5.99
C PHE A 417 -26.78 28.29 6.37
N VAL A 418 -26.72 29.41 5.64
CA VAL A 418 -25.73 30.49 5.89
C VAL A 418 -26.36 31.89 5.94
N ASN A 419 -27.68 31.98 5.77
CA ASN A 419 -28.44 33.22 5.72
C ASN A 419 -29.30 33.45 6.99
N GLY A 420 -29.08 32.66 8.04
CA GLY A 420 -29.85 32.69 9.28
C GLY A 420 -30.21 31.30 9.80
N GLY A 421 -30.61 31.24 11.06
CA GLY A 421 -31.18 30.06 11.71
C GLY A 421 -32.60 30.34 12.20
N GLY A 422 -33.32 29.29 12.59
CA GLY A 422 -34.72 29.33 13.01
C GLY A 422 -35.39 27.97 12.83
N TYR A 423 -36.56 27.77 13.44
CA TYR A 423 -37.34 26.52 13.28
C TYR A 423 -36.59 25.24 13.67
N GLY A 424 -35.64 25.33 14.60
CA GLY A 424 -34.74 24.24 15.00
C GLY A 424 -33.47 24.11 14.15
N VAL A 425 -33.32 24.91 13.09
CA VAL A 425 -32.14 24.96 12.23
C VAL A 425 -31.15 26.02 12.71
N TYR A 426 -29.87 25.66 12.68
CA TYR A 426 -28.74 26.50 13.06
C TYR A 426 -28.10 27.15 11.83
N ASN A 427 -27.65 28.41 11.99
CA ASN A 427 -26.93 29.13 10.94
C ASN A 427 -25.48 28.64 10.81
N SER A 428 -24.89 28.84 9.63
CA SER A 428 -23.56 28.36 9.25
C SER A 428 -23.39 26.85 9.43
N HIS A 429 -24.47 26.07 9.20
CA HIS A 429 -24.50 24.64 9.49
C HIS A 429 -25.05 23.79 8.34
N ALA A 430 -24.58 22.55 8.28
CA ALA A 430 -24.98 21.55 7.29
C ALA A 430 -25.85 20.44 7.92
N TYR A 431 -26.81 19.95 7.15
CA TYR A 431 -27.75 18.89 7.53
C TYR A 431 -27.87 17.86 6.42
N THR A 432 -28.20 16.63 6.78
CA THR A 432 -28.73 15.63 5.83
C THR A 432 -30.25 15.80 5.75
N ILE A 433 -30.83 15.80 4.55
CA ILE A 433 -32.29 15.70 4.39
C ILE A 433 -32.63 14.22 4.28
N THR A 434 -33.42 13.70 5.21
CA THR A 434 -33.60 12.25 5.39
C THR A 434 -34.97 11.76 4.94
N ALA A 435 -36.00 12.61 5.01
CA ALA A 435 -37.37 12.24 4.69
C ALA A 435 -38.25 13.45 4.40
N TYR A 436 -39.40 13.20 3.78
CA TYR A 436 -40.51 14.13 3.66
C TYR A 436 -41.78 13.49 4.21
N ASN A 437 -42.42 14.15 5.17
CA ASN A 437 -43.67 13.71 5.74
C ASN A 437 -44.84 14.42 5.06
N SER A 438 -45.56 13.71 4.19
CA SER A 438 -46.69 14.26 3.43
C SER A 438 -47.90 14.64 4.30
N THR A 439 -48.02 14.12 5.52
CA THR A 439 -49.10 14.46 6.45
C THR A 439 -48.87 15.84 7.08
N THR A 440 -47.62 16.17 7.40
CA THR A 440 -47.25 17.44 8.03
C THR A 440 -46.72 18.48 7.05
N GLY A 441 -46.37 18.07 5.82
CA GLY A 441 -45.73 18.93 4.82
C GLY A 441 -44.30 19.32 5.20
N LYS A 442 -43.59 18.48 5.97
CA LYS A 442 -42.27 18.80 6.51
C LYS A 442 -41.17 17.88 6.01
N PHE A 443 -40.00 18.45 5.77
CA PHE A 443 -38.75 17.77 5.50
C PHE A 443 -38.01 17.54 6.82
N ASN A 444 -37.57 16.31 7.05
CA ASN A 444 -36.74 15.96 8.20
C ASN A 444 -35.27 16.26 7.90
N LEU A 445 -34.64 17.02 8.79
CA LEU A 445 -33.26 17.43 8.73
C LEU A 445 -32.47 16.79 9.87
N ARG A 446 -31.60 15.85 9.54
CA ARG A 446 -30.67 15.25 10.50
C ARG A 446 -29.46 16.17 10.68
N ASN A 447 -29.39 16.73 11.88
CA ASN A 447 -28.22 17.45 12.37
C ASN A 447 -27.05 16.47 12.65
N PRO A 448 -25.84 16.68 12.10
CA PRO A 448 -24.68 15.81 12.30
C PRO A 448 -24.16 15.78 13.75
N TRP A 449 -24.62 16.66 14.66
CA TRP A 449 -24.37 16.55 16.10
C TRP A 449 -25.08 15.34 16.76
N ALA A 450 -25.84 14.55 15.99
CA ALA A 450 -26.68 13.43 16.45
C ALA A 450 -27.75 13.83 17.50
N THR A 451 -28.03 15.13 17.60
CA THR A 451 -29.04 15.74 18.48
C THR A 451 -29.59 16.98 17.78
N SER A 452 -30.68 17.57 18.28
CA SER A 452 -31.24 18.82 17.72
C SER A 452 -31.55 18.73 16.23
N HIS A 453 -32.19 17.63 15.81
CA HIS A 453 -32.79 17.49 14.48
C HIS A 453 -33.94 18.49 14.29
N ALA A 454 -34.27 18.80 13.05
CA ALA A 454 -35.31 19.77 12.72
C ALA A 454 -36.31 19.20 11.70
N ASP A 455 -37.58 19.60 11.83
CA ASP A 455 -38.63 19.33 10.84
C ASP A 455 -39.16 20.66 10.30
N VAL A 456 -38.88 20.93 9.03
CA VAL A 456 -39.16 22.23 8.40
C VAL A 456 -40.05 22.08 7.17
N THR A 457 -40.97 23.02 6.99
CA THR A 457 -41.82 23.14 5.80
C THR A 457 -41.04 23.74 4.63
N TRP A 458 -41.59 23.62 3.42
CA TRP A 458 -41.07 24.33 2.24
C TRP A 458 -40.93 25.85 2.47
N ALA A 459 -41.95 26.47 3.08
CA ALA A 459 -41.95 27.91 3.37
C ALA A 459 -40.81 28.30 4.34
N GLU A 460 -40.54 27.48 5.35
CA GLU A 460 -39.44 27.70 6.29
C GLU A 460 -38.08 27.53 5.60
N LEU A 461 -37.89 26.50 4.76
CA LEU A 461 -36.68 26.32 3.95
C LEU A 461 -36.41 27.52 3.03
N THR A 462 -37.45 28.03 2.36
CA THR A 462 -37.33 29.22 1.49
C THR A 462 -37.02 30.49 2.27
N THR A 463 -37.62 30.65 3.45
CA THR A 463 -37.35 31.78 4.37
C THR A 463 -35.90 31.78 4.84
N LEU A 464 -35.37 30.60 5.18
CA LEU A 464 -33.96 30.39 5.56
C LEU A 464 -32.99 30.43 4.37
N LYS A 465 -33.50 30.52 3.13
CA LYS A 465 -32.72 30.54 1.89
C LYS A 465 -31.72 29.38 1.82
N ALA A 466 -32.19 28.17 2.13
CA ALA A 466 -31.39 26.97 2.15
C ALA A 466 -30.65 26.74 0.82
N TYR A 467 -29.43 26.21 0.90
CA TYR A 467 -28.72 25.66 -0.25
C TYR A 467 -28.88 24.14 -0.23
N ILE A 468 -29.45 23.58 -1.29
CA ILE A 468 -29.70 22.15 -1.47
C ILE A 468 -28.58 21.60 -2.34
N ILE A 469 -27.84 20.63 -1.80
CA ILE A 469 -26.72 19.98 -2.48
C ILE A 469 -27.00 18.50 -2.60
N TYR A 470 -26.89 17.96 -3.81
CA TYR A 470 -27.15 16.56 -4.07
C TYR A 470 -26.21 15.94 -5.11
N SER A 471 -25.98 14.63 -5.02
CA SER A 471 -25.19 13.89 -6.02
C SER A 471 -25.98 13.74 -7.30
N ASN A 472 -25.33 13.85 -8.46
CA ASN A 472 -25.95 13.50 -9.74
C ASN A 472 -26.10 11.97 -9.85
N THR A 473 -27.04 11.52 -10.67
CA THR A 473 -27.35 10.09 -10.92
C THR A 473 -26.25 9.37 -11.68
#